data_AF-A0A327NJZ9-F1
#
_entry.id   AF-A0A327NJZ9-F1
#
_cell.length_a   1.000
_cell.length_b   1.000
_cell.length_c   1.000
_cell.angle_alpha   90.00
_cell.angle_beta   90.00
_cell.angle_gamma   90.00
#
_symmetry.space_group_name_H-M   'P 1'
#
loop_
_entity.id
_entity.type
_entity.pdbx_description
1 polymer ?
#
loop_
_entity_poly.entity_id
_entity_poly.type
_entity_poly.pdbx_seq_one_letter_code
_entity_poly.pdbx_strand_id
1 'polypeptide(L)'
;MDHTNTLLRKTPVAIVGMASIFADAENLTTYWENIIQGTDSIKEVPENRWKISDYYDPDPTTPDKTYCKVGGFIPEIDFNPLEFGLPPNLLEATDTAQLLSLAVARDALLDAGYGLGSPKLDAQLRERTGVILGVGGGQNLILPLSTRLESPVWRKAMQSAGLPDAQIEQIVEKIKAAYIPWSEDAFPGLLGNVVAGRIANRFDLGESTQPSMQPVRLH
;
A
#
# COMPACT_ATOMS: atom_id res chain seq x y z
N MET A 1 -12.72 -33.43 13.93
CA MET A 1 -13.10 -32.06 14.32
C MET A 1 -11.86 -31.40 14.88
N ASP A 2 -11.46 -30.30 14.26
CA ASP A 2 -10.08 -29.78 14.30
C ASP A 2 -9.70 -29.15 15.66
N HIS A 3 -8.49 -29.43 16.15
CA HIS A 3 -8.01 -29.02 17.49
C HIS A 3 -8.08 -27.49 17.69
N THR A 4 -7.83 -26.72 16.63
CA THR A 4 -7.94 -25.25 16.58
C THR A 4 -9.33 -24.74 16.97
N ASN A 5 -10.40 -25.39 16.50
CA ASN A 5 -11.78 -25.02 16.83
C ASN A 5 -12.13 -25.25 18.30
N THR A 6 -11.41 -26.14 18.98
CA THR A 6 -11.61 -26.42 20.41
C THR A 6 -10.95 -25.36 21.30
N LEU A 7 -9.81 -24.79 20.87
CA LEU A 7 -9.12 -23.70 21.56
C LEU A 7 -9.88 -22.37 21.45
N LEU A 8 -10.38 -22.03 20.25
CA LEU A 8 -11.18 -20.80 20.05
C LEU A 8 -12.48 -20.79 20.87
N ARG A 9 -13.07 -21.96 21.15
CA ARG A 9 -14.24 -22.07 22.06
C ARG A 9 -13.90 -21.77 23.52
N LYS A 10 -12.64 -21.93 23.94
CA LYS A 10 -12.18 -21.66 25.30
C LYS A 10 -11.62 -20.24 25.47
N THR A 11 -11.12 -19.65 24.38
CA THR A 11 -10.56 -18.29 24.36
C THR A 11 -11.12 -17.54 23.14
N PRO A 12 -12.36 -17.04 23.21
CA PRO A 12 -12.94 -16.28 22.10
C PRO A 12 -12.15 -15.00 21.85
N VAL A 13 -12.05 -14.60 20.59
CA VAL A 13 -11.39 -13.35 20.16
C VAL A 13 -12.47 -12.30 19.92
N ALA A 14 -12.36 -11.17 20.59
CA ALA A 14 -13.24 -10.03 20.37
C ALA A 14 -12.66 -9.08 19.31
N ILE A 15 -13.47 -8.66 18.36
CA ILE A 15 -13.17 -7.52 17.49
C ILE A 15 -13.66 -6.27 18.24
N VAL A 16 -12.72 -5.42 18.65
CA VAL A 16 -13.02 -4.26 19.51
C VAL A 16 -12.91 -2.92 18.79
N GLY A 17 -12.36 -2.90 17.59
CA GLY A 17 -12.38 -1.73 16.71
C GLY A 17 -12.13 -2.13 15.27
N MET A 18 -12.67 -1.33 14.34
CA MET A 18 -12.60 -1.56 12.90
C MET A 18 -12.44 -0.24 12.16
N ALA A 19 -11.77 -0.30 11.01
CA ALA A 19 -11.75 0.77 10.03
C ALA A 19 -11.60 0.15 8.65
N SER A 20 -12.03 0.87 7.62
CA SER A 20 -11.95 0.38 6.25
C SER A 20 -12.01 1.51 5.24
N ILE A 21 -11.39 1.27 4.09
CA ILE A 21 -11.50 2.10 2.89
C ILE A 21 -11.90 1.16 1.75
N PHE A 22 -12.98 1.50 1.04
CA PHE A 22 -13.55 0.71 -0.06
C PHE A 22 -13.97 1.62 -1.21
N ALA A 23 -14.41 1.02 -2.32
CA ALA A 23 -14.97 1.78 -3.43
C ALA A 23 -16.19 2.59 -2.97
N ASP A 24 -16.19 3.89 -3.27
CA ASP A 24 -17.19 4.86 -2.80
C ASP A 24 -17.36 4.95 -1.28
N ALA A 25 -16.34 4.54 -0.51
CA ALA A 25 -16.36 4.64 0.94
C ALA A 25 -14.96 4.96 1.48
N GLU A 26 -14.80 6.19 1.94
CA GLU A 26 -13.55 6.67 2.55
C GLU A 26 -13.34 6.17 3.99
N ASN A 27 -14.39 5.64 4.61
CA ASN A 27 -14.37 5.16 5.99
C ASN A 27 -15.39 4.04 6.22
N LEU A 28 -15.35 3.42 7.41
CA LEU A 28 -16.23 2.31 7.80
C LEU A 28 -17.71 2.70 7.84
N THR A 29 -18.04 3.90 8.28
CA THR A 29 -19.42 4.39 8.36
C THR A 29 -20.05 4.46 6.97
N THR A 30 -19.39 5.12 6.02
CA THR A 30 -19.86 5.20 4.63
C THR A 30 -19.94 3.82 3.99
N TYR A 31 -18.97 2.93 4.27
CA TYR A 31 -19.02 1.56 3.76
C TYR A 31 -20.26 0.81 4.27
N TRP A 32 -20.59 0.96 5.56
CA TRP A 32 -21.77 0.34 6.15
C TRP A 32 -23.08 0.90 5.59
N GLU A 33 -23.14 2.22 5.37
CA GLU A 33 -24.28 2.87 4.71
C GLU A 33 -24.50 2.33 3.30
N ASN A 34 -23.42 2.17 2.52
CA ASN A 34 -23.48 1.58 1.19
C ASN A 34 -24.05 0.15 1.20
N ILE A 35 -23.66 -0.67 2.19
CA ILE A 35 -24.20 -2.03 2.35
C ILE A 35 -25.70 -1.98 2.64
N ILE A 36 -26.15 -1.14 3.59
CA ILE A 36 -27.56 -1.03 3.94
C ILE A 36 -28.39 -0.57 2.74
N GLN A 37 -27.85 0.34 1.94
CA GLN A 37 -28.53 0.90 0.77
C GLN A 37 -28.47 0.00 -0.47
N GLY A 38 -27.63 -1.04 -0.47
CA GLY A 38 -27.40 -1.87 -1.65
C GLY A 38 -26.71 -1.11 -2.78
N THR A 39 -25.82 -0.17 -2.44
CA THR A 39 -25.09 0.66 -3.41
C THR A 39 -24.16 -0.19 -4.28
N ASP A 40 -24.26 -0.04 -5.60
CA ASP A 40 -23.30 -0.60 -6.55
C ASP A 40 -22.14 0.38 -6.78
N SER A 41 -20.98 0.09 -6.19
CA SER A 41 -19.77 0.91 -6.30
C SER A 41 -18.90 0.56 -7.53
N ILE A 42 -19.37 -0.29 -8.44
CA ILE A 42 -18.64 -0.63 -9.67
C ILE A 42 -18.88 0.44 -10.73
N LYS A 43 -17.79 1.05 -11.22
CA LYS A 43 -17.83 2.16 -12.18
C LYS A 43 -16.91 1.88 -13.35
N GLU A 44 -17.11 2.59 -14.46
CA GLU A 44 -16.10 2.62 -15.52
C GLU A 44 -14.77 3.17 -15.00
N VAL A 45 -13.67 2.69 -15.58
CA VAL A 45 -12.32 3.14 -15.21
C VAL A 45 -12.22 4.66 -15.36
N PRO A 46 -11.87 5.38 -14.28
CA PRO A 46 -11.69 6.83 -14.34
C PRO A 46 -10.51 7.21 -15.24
N GLU A 47 -10.62 8.35 -15.94
CA GLU A 47 -9.58 8.83 -16.87
C GLU A 47 -8.22 9.09 -16.20
N ASN A 48 -8.20 9.36 -14.89
CA ASN A 48 -6.98 9.54 -14.11
C ASN A 48 -6.26 8.22 -13.76
N ARG A 49 -6.82 7.06 -14.11
CA ARG A 49 -6.18 5.74 -13.94
C ARG A 49 -5.51 5.31 -15.24
N TRP A 50 -6.30 5.20 -16.31
CA TRP A 50 -5.85 4.95 -17.68
C TRP A 50 -6.98 5.26 -18.65
N LYS A 51 -6.65 5.52 -19.91
CA LYS A 51 -7.67 5.74 -20.96
C LYS A 51 -8.18 4.41 -21.47
N ILE A 52 -9.49 4.20 -21.37
CA ILE A 52 -10.13 2.94 -21.80
C ILE A 52 -9.70 2.55 -23.23
N SER A 53 -9.60 3.51 -24.15
CA SER A 53 -9.16 3.31 -25.54
C SER A 53 -7.78 2.65 -25.69
N ASP A 54 -6.89 2.83 -24.72
CA ASP A 54 -5.50 2.39 -24.83
C ASP A 54 -5.39 0.87 -24.57
N TYR A 55 -6.30 0.30 -23.76
CA TYR A 55 -6.18 -1.09 -23.29
C TYR A 55 -7.46 -1.94 -23.42
N TYR A 56 -8.63 -1.37 -23.72
CA TYR A 56 -9.86 -2.15 -23.84
C TYR A 56 -9.99 -2.82 -25.20
N ASP A 57 -10.35 -4.10 -25.19
CA ASP A 57 -10.84 -4.83 -26.35
C ASP A 57 -11.92 -5.84 -25.89
N PRO A 58 -13.11 -5.89 -26.53
CA PRO A 58 -14.16 -6.80 -26.11
C PRO A 58 -13.81 -8.29 -26.30
N ASP A 59 -12.84 -8.62 -27.17
CA ASP A 59 -12.35 -9.98 -27.35
C ASP A 59 -11.28 -10.29 -26.26
N PRO A 60 -11.55 -11.23 -25.33
CA PRO A 60 -10.62 -11.57 -24.25
C PRO A 60 -9.33 -12.26 -24.75
N THR A 61 -9.25 -12.61 -26.03
CA THR A 61 -8.08 -13.23 -26.66
C THR A 61 -7.16 -12.22 -27.32
N THR A 62 -7.57 -10.96 -27.46
CA THR A 62 -6.74 -9.90 -28.03
C THR A 62 -5.49 -9.69 -27.15
N PRO A 63 -4.27 -9.85 -27.70
CA PRO A 63 -3.04 -9.67 -26.92
C PRO A 63 -2.91 -8.28 -26.32
N ASP A 64 -2.36 -8.20 -25.10
CA ASP A 64 -2.06 -6.96 -24.38
C ASP A 64 -3.26 -6.03 -24.13
N LYS A 65 -4.48 -6.59 -24.18
CA LYS A 65 -5.75 -5.89 -23.93
C LYS A 65 -6.53 -6.52 -22.77
N THR A 66 -7.48 -5.76 -22.22
CA THR A 66 -8.43 -6.21 -21.21
C THR A 66 -9.86 -6.10 -21.75
N TYR A 67 -10.66 -7.14 -21.53
CA TYR A 67 -12.11 -7.09 -21.79
C TYR A 67 -12.90 -6.44 -20.65
N CYS A 68 -12.24 -6.13 -19.54
CA CYS A 68 -12.83 -5.45 -18.40
C CYS A 68 -12.47 -3.96 -18.43
N LYS A 69 -13.49 -3.10 -18.35
CA LYS A 69 -13.38 -1.63 -18.30
C LYS A 69 -14.07 -1.01 -17.09
N VAL A 70 -14.49 -1.83 -16.13
CA VAL A 70 -15.16 -1.42 -14.89
C VAL A 70 -14.44 -1.97 -13.67
N GLY A 71 -14.61 -1.32 -12.52
CA GLY A 71 -14.02 -1.77 -11.26
C GLY A 71 -14.50 -0.94 -10.08
N GLY A 72 -14.12 -1.36 -8.88
CA GLY A 72 -14.25 -0.57 -7.66
C GLY A 72 -12.98 0.26 -7.46
N PHE A 73 -13.12 1.57 -7.30
CA PHE A 73 -12.00 2.48 -7.15
C PHE A 73 -12.03 3.14 -5.78
N ILE A 74 -10.91 3.08 -5.06
CA ILE A 74 -10.74 3.81 -3.80
C ILE A 74 -10.90 5.31 -4.10
N PRO A 75 -11.75 6.03 -3.33
CA PRO A 75 -11.92 7.47 -3.48
C PRO A 75 -10.63 8.22 -3.14
N GLU A 76 -10.58 9.51 -3.44
CA GLU A 76 -9.48 10.34 -2.94
C GLU A 76 -9.53 10.41 -1.41
N ILE A 77 -8.42 10.09 -0.77
CA ILE A 77 -8.29 10.10 0.69
C ILE A 77 -7.36 11.24 1.05
N ASP A 78 -7.83 12.14 1.91
CA ASP A 78 -6.97 13.16 2.50
C ASP A 78 -5.99 12.48 3.47
N PHE A 79 -4.73 12.39 3.05
CA PHE A 79 -3.68 11.75 3.81
C PHE A 79 -2.62 12.79 4.19
N ASN A 80 -2.56 13.10 5.49
CA ASN A 80 -1.54 13.98 6.04
C ASN A 80 -0.29 13.17 6.44
N PRO A 81 0.81 13.21 5.66
CA PRO A 81 2.00 12.39 5.95
C PRO A 81 2.67 12.75 7.28
N LEU A 82 2.52 14.00 7.73
CA LEU A 82 3.11 14.48 8.99
C LEU A 82 2.47 13.82 10.20
N GLU A 83 1.18 13.44 10.13
CA GLU A 83 0.52 12.63 11.16
C GLU A 83 1.18 11.25 11.28
N PHE A 84 1.89 10.78 10.27
CA PHE A 84 2.55 9.49 10.26
C PHE A 84 4.07 9.59 10.42
N GLY A 85 4.60 10.78 10.71
CA GLY A 85 6.04 11.02 10.78
C GLY A 85 6.75 10.74 9.44
N LEU A 86 6.00 10.81 8.33
CA LEU A 86 6.53 10.61 6.98
C LEU A 86 6.92 11.97 6.39
N PRO A 87 8.20 12.19 6.05
CA PRO A 87 8.60 13.33 5.25
C PRO A 87 7.89 13.35 3.89
N PRO A 88 7.53 14.53 3.32
CA PRO A 88 6.80 14.62 2.06
C PRO A 88 7.48 13.91 0.88
N ASN A 89 8.82 13.91 0.83
CA ASN A 89 9.59 13.24 -0.23
C ASN A 89 9.50 11.71 -0.19
N LEU A 90 9.05 11.12 0.93
CA LEU A 90 8.82 9.68 1.01
C LEU A 90 7.48 9.26 0.41
N LEU A 91 6.54 10.17 0.17
CA LEU A 91 5.21 9.82 -0.33
C LEU A 91 5.28 9.19 -1.72
N GLU A 92 6.02 9.80 -2.63
CA GLU A 92 6.21 9.29 -3.99
C GLU A 92 7.01 7.99 -4.02
N ALA A 93 7.83 7.74 -3.00
CA ALA A 93 8.63 6.54 -2.86
C ALA A 93 7.97 5.46 -1.99
N THR A 94 6.73 5.66 -1.52
CA THR A 94 6.01 4.71 -0.67
C THR A 94 4.73 4.24 -1.35
N ASP A 95 4.50 2.92 -1.38
CA ASP A 95 3.31 2.40 -2.02
C ASP A 95 2.02 2.91 -1.33
N THR A 96 1.03 3.25 -2.15
CA THR A 96 -0.29 3.71 -1.67
C THR A 96 -0.90 2.72 -0.67
N ALA A 97 -0.71 1.41 -0.88
CA ALA A 97 -1.19 0.40 0.07
C ALA A 97 -0.54 0.55 1.46
N GLN A 98 0.75 0.92 1.54
CA GLN A 98 1.39 1.16 2.84
C GLN A 98 0.82 2.40 3.52
N LEU A 99 0.63 3.49 2.77
CA LEU A 99 0.09 4.76 3.27
C LEU A 99 -1.33 4.58 3.80
N LEU A 100 -2.21 3.98 2.99
CA LEU A 100 -3.60 3.72 3.39
C LEU A 100 -3.68 2.76 4.58
N SER A 101 -2.79 1.77 4.66
CA SER A 101 -2.75 0.85 5.81
C SER A 101 -2.40 1.56 7.13
N LEU A 102 -1.54 2.59 7.10
CA LEU A 102 -1.26 3.41 8.28
C LEU A 102 -2.50 4.19 8.75
N ALA A 103 -3.25 4.77 7.80
CA ALA A 103 -4.50 5.48 8.10
C ALA A 103 -5.56 4.54 8.67
N VAL A 104 -5.78 3.38 8.04
CA VAL A 104 -6.75 2.39 8.52
C VAL A 104 -6.36 1.84 9.90
N ALA A 105 -5.07 1.58 10.15
CA ALA A 105 -4.61 1.14 11.46
C ALA A 105 -4.84 2.20 12.55
N ARG A 106 -4.58 3.48 12.26
CA ARG A 106 -4.89 4.60 13.16
C ARG A 106 -6.37 4.60 13.54
N ASP A 107 -7.25 4.51 12.53
CA ASP A 107 -8.69 4.65 12.72
C ASP A 107 -9.28 3.44 13.44
N ALA A 108 -8.77 2.23 13.17
CA ALA A 108 -9.16 1.03 13.90
C ALA A 108 -8.75 1.07 15.38
N LEU A 109 -7.55 1.59 15.68
CA LEU A 109 -7.12 1.82 17.07
C LEU A 109 -7.97 2.88 17.75
N LEU A 110 -8.33 3.95 17.03
CA LEU A 110 -9.21 5.01 17.54
C LEU A 110 -10.60 4.47 17.87
N ASP A 111 -11.21 3.69 16.96
CA ASP A 111 -12.51 3.04 17.14
C ASP A 111 -12.52 2.10 18.36
N ALA A 112 -11.41 1.38 18.58
CA ALA A 112 -11.21 0.56 19.78
C ALA A 112 -10.99 1.35 21.08
N GLY A 113 -10.89 2.67 21.03
CA GLY A 113 -10.60 3.54 22.18
C GLY A 113 -9.11 3.63 22.56
N TYR A 114 -8.22 3.19 21.67
CA TYR A 114 -6.75 3.18 21.80
C TYR A 114 -6.07 4.21 20.88
N GLY A 115 -6.74 5.32 20.57
CA GLY A 115 -6.14 6.40 19.78
C GLY A 115 -4.80 6.89 20.33
N LEU A 116 -3.99 7.53 19.48
CA LEU A 116 -2.67 8.06 19.85
C LEU A 116 -2.76 8.94 21.11
N GLY A 117 -1.92 8.65 22.10
CA GLY A 117 -1.92 9.34 23.39
C GLY A 117 -2.97 8.85 24.40
N SER A 118 -3.80 7.86 24.05
CA SER A 118 -4.74 7.25 24.99
C SER A 118 -3.98 6.56 26.14
N PRO A 119 -4.31 6.85 27.41
CA PRO A 119 -3.69 6.19 28.56
C PRO A 119 -4.09 4.71 28.65
N LYS A 120 -5.11 4.27 27.91
CA LYS A 120 -5.52 2.86 27.82
C LYS A 120 -4.54 2.01 27.03
N LEU A 121 -3.82 2.61 26.08
CA LEU A 121 -2.72 1.97 25.37
C LEU A 121 -1.44 2.27 26.12
N ASP A 122 -1.22 1.55 27.23
CA ASP A 122 -0.01 1.70 28.05
C ASP A 122 1.16 0.88 27.47
N ALA A 123 2.34 0.99 28.09
CA ALA A 123 3.55 0.30 27.64
C ALA A 123 3.40 -1.23 27.62
N GLN A 124 2.68 -1.80 28.60
CA GLN A 124 2.49 -3.25 28.67
C GLN A 124 1.58 -3.75 27.54
N LEU A 125 0.52 -3.01 27.22
CA LEU A 125 -0.38 -3.36 26.13
C LEU A 125 0.31 -3.18 24.77
N ARG A 126 1.10 -2.12 24.60
CA ARG A 126 1.94 -1.90 23.42
C ARG A 126 2.86 -3.10 23.16
N GLU A 127 3.63 -3.52 24.17
CA GLU A 127 4.56 -4.65 24.09
C GLU A 127 3.87 -5.95 23.65
N ARG A 128 2.63 -6.15 24.07
CA ARG A 128 1.84 -7.36 23.79
C ARG A 128 0.97 -7.28 22.53
N THR A 129 1.09 -6.22 21.74
CA THR A 129 0.29 -6.02 20.52
C THR A 129 1.10 -6.37 19.28
N GLY A 130 0.64 -7.37 18.52
CA GLY A 130 1.21 -7.71 17.21
C GLY A 130 0.43 -7.10 16.06
N VAL A 131 1.10 -6.83 14.95
CA VAL A 131 0.49 -6.39 13.69
C VAL A 131 0.60 -7.50 12.65
N ILE A 132 -0.54 -7.91 12.09
CA ILE A 132 -0.61 -8.92 11.02
C ILE A 132 -1.32 -8.28 9.84
N LEU A 133 -0.72 -8.36 8.66
CA LEU A 133 -1.29 -7.81 7.43
C LEU A 133 -1.16 -8.80 6.28
N GLY A 134 -2.26 -9.01 5.55
CA GLY A 134 -2.24 -9.69 4.26
C GLY A 134 -2.10 -8.65 3.15
N VAL A 135 -1.01 -8.74 2.38
CA VAL A 135 -0.78 -7.86 1.23
C VAL A 135 -0.70 -8.71 -0.03
N GLY A 136 -1.58 -8.43 -0.99
CA GLY A 136 -1.57 -9.03 -2.32
C GLY A 136 -0.59 -8.35 -3.28
N GLY A 137 -0.30 -8.99 -4.40
CA GLY A 137 0.45 -8.39 -5.51
C GLY A 137 -0.28 -7.17 -6.12
N GLY A 138 0.39 -6.47 -7.03
CA GLY A 138 -0.17 -5.26 -7.68
C GLY A 138 0.14 -3.95 -6.96
N GLN A 139 1.22 -3.92 -6.19
CA GLN A 139 1.77 -2.68 -5.62
C GLN A 139 2.06 -1.67 -6.76
N ASN A 140 1.67 -0.41 -6.59
CA ASN A 140 1.81 0.66 -7.58
C ASN A 140 3.27 0.96 -7.94
N LEU A 141 4.22 0.66 -7.05
CA LEU A 141 5.64 1.01 -7.28
C LEU A 141 6.43 -0.02 -8.10
N ILE A 142 6.10 -1.31 -8.02
CA ILE A 142 6.96 -2.35 -8.59
C ILE A 142 7.07 -2.23 -10.12
N LEU A 143 5.94 -2.00 -10.80
CA LEU A 143 5.92 -1.93 -12.25
C LEU A 143 6.69 -0.69 -12.78
N PRO A 144 6.42 0.54 -12.33
CA PRO A 144 7.22 1.72 -12.71
C PRO A 144 8.73 1.54 -12.51
N LEU A 145 9.13 1.01 -11.35
CA LEU A 145 10.54 0.82 -11.00
C LEU A 145 11.21 -0.24 -11.88
N SER A 146 10.52 -1.37 -12.14
CA SER A 146 11.01 -2.40 -13.06
C SER A 146 11.07 -1.88 -14.49
N THR A 147 10.06 -1.16 -14.96
CA THR A 147 10.03 -0.57 -16.31
C THR A 147 11.26 0.30 -16.54
N ARG A 148 11.67 1.15 -15.59
CA ARG A 148 12.88 1.98 -15.73
C ARG A 148 14.17 1.19 -15.99
N LEU A 149 14.25 -0.05 -15.50
CA LEU A 149 15.42 -0.91 -15.67
C LEU A 149 15.50 -1.56 -17.06
N GLU A 150 14.39 -1.57 -17.82
CA GLU A 150 14.30 -2.14 -19.17
C GLU A 150 14.91 -1.26 -20.26
N SER A 151 15.54 -0.14 -19.88
CA SER A 151 16.16 0.77 -20.84
C SER A 151 17.17 0.13 -21.81
N PRO A 152 17.95 -0.90 -21.44
CA PRO A 152 18.79 -1.62 -22.40
C PRO A 152 18.01 -2.33 -23.51
N VAL A 153 16.80 -2.84 -23.24
CA VAL A 153 15.94 -3.48 -24.25
C VAL A 153 15.41 -2.43 -25.21
N TRP A 154 14.95 -1.28 -24.70
CA TRP A 154 14.44 -0.20 -25.53
C TRP A 154 15.53 0.37 -26.45
N ARG A 155 16.75 0.55 -25.93
CA ARG A 155 17.90 0.98 -26.74
C ARG A 155 18.16 0.03 -27.89
N LYS A 156 18.26 -1.27 -27.61
CA LYS A 156 18.47 -2.30 -28.65
C LYS A 156 17.37 -2.28 -29.70
N ALA A 157 16.11 -2.17 -29.28
CA ALA A 157 14.98 -2.09 -30.19
C ALA A 157 15.06 -0.84 -31.09
N MET A 158 15.31 0.34 -30.51
CA MET A 158 15.44 1.59 -31.28
C MET A 158 16.66 1.62 -32.20
N GLN A 159 17.80 1.07 -31.76
CA GLN A 159 18.99 0.90 -32.60
C GLN A 159 18.70 -0.03 -33.78
N SER A 160 18.01 -1.15 -33.55
CA SER A 160 17.61 -2.07 -34.63
C SER A 160 16.64 -1.43 -35.64
N ALA A 161 15.88 -0.42 -35.21
CA ALA A 161 15.01 0.39 -36.07
C ALA A 161 15.75 1.55 -36.76
N GLY A 162 17.06 1.71 -36.55
CA GLY A 162 17.91 2.69 -37.22
C GLY A 162 17.89 4.10 -36.62
N LEU A 163 17.43 4.27 -35.38
CA LEU A 163 17.46 5.58 -34.72
C LEU A 163 18.91 5.97 -34.35
N PRO A 164 19.31 7.25 -34.50
CA PRO A 164 20.62 7.74 -34.03
C PRO A 164 20.74 7.68 -32.51
N ASP A 165 21.92 7.31 -31.99
CA ASP A 165 22.17 7.15 -30.54
C ASP A 165 21.77 8.40 -29.73
N ALA A 166 22.04 9.61 -30.23
CA ALA A 166 21.66 10.84 -29.55
C ALA A 166 20.14 10.98 -29.38
N GLN A 167 19.36 10.55 -30.37
CA GLN A 167 17.89 10.55 -30.28
C GLN A 167 17.40 9.46 -29.33
N ILE A 168 18.04 8.29 -29.34
CA ILE A 168 17.71 7.16 -28.45
C ILE A 168 17.88 7.59 -26.99
N GLU A 169 19.01 8.20 -26.62
CA GLU A 169 19.22 8.64 -25.24
C GLU A 169 18.20 9.70 -24.81
N GLN A 170 17.83 10.64 -25.70
CA GLN A 170 16.77 11.61 -25.41
C GLN A 170 15.41 10.92 -25.14
N ILE A 171 15.06 9.89 -25.92
CA ILE A 171 13.82 9.14 -25.73
C ILE A 171 13.87 8.34 -24.42
N VAL A 172 14.97 7.62 -24.17
CA VAL A 172 15.15 6.82 -22.96
C VAL A 172 15.04 7.68 -21.70
N GLU A 173 15.66 8.85 -21.68
CA GLU A 173 15.58 9.75 -20.52
C GLU A 173 14.16 10.31 -20.32
N LYS A 174 13.42 10.60 -21.40
CA LYS A 174 12.00 10.96 -21.30
C LYS A 174 11.13 9.84 -20.76
N ILE A 175 11.34 8.60 -21.22
CA ILE A 175 10.60 7.42 -20.72
C ILE A 175 10.89 7.24 -19.24
N LYS A 176 12.16 7.28 -18.83
CA LYS A 176 12.53 7.18 -17.42
C LYS A 176 11.88 8.28 -16.59
N ALA A 177 11.97 9.54 -17.02
CA ALA A 177 11.40 10.68 -16.30
C ALA A 177 9.87 10.59 -16.08
N ALA A 178 9.15 9.76 -16.85
CA ALA A 178 7.74 9.50 -16.64
C ALA A 178 7.42 8.56 -15.46
N TYR A 179 8.45 7.94 -14.85
CA TYR A 179 8.31 7.01 -13.73
C TYR A 179 9.15 7.44 -12.53
N ILE A 180 8.70 7.05 -11.33
CA ILE A 180 9.43 7.28 -10.07
C ILE A 180 10.83 6.67 -10.14
N PRO A 181 11.89 7.42 -9.77
CA PRO A 181 13.25 6.92 -9.83
C PRO A 181 13.53 5.90 -8.72
N TRP A 182 14.52 5.03 -8.95
CA TRP A 182 15.11 4.25 -7.87
C TRP A 182 15.81 5.17 -6.88
N SER A 183 15.48 5.01 -5.61
CA SER A 183 16.10 5.68 -4.47
C SER A 183 16.28 4.67 -3.32
N GLU A 184 17.02 5.06 -2.28
CA GLU A 184 17.15 4.25 -1.06
C GLU A 184 15.79 3.96 -0.42
N ASP A 185 14.84 4.88 -0.56
CA ASP A 185 13.49 4.79 0.03
C ASP A 185 12.51 3.97 -0.82
N ALA A 186 12.67 3.96 -2.15
CA ALA A 186 11.74 3.30 -3.07
C ALA A 186 11.71 1.77 -2.89
N PHE A 187 12.83 1.17 -2.50
CA PHE A 187 12.91 -0.28 -2.29
C PHE A 187 12.13 -0.73 -1.03
N PRO A 188 12.31 -0.16 0.17
CA PRO A 188 11.40 -0.42 1.29
C PRO A 188 9.94 -0.07 0.98
N GLY A 189 9.72 0.96 0.16
CA GLY A 189 8.39 1.44 -0.22
C GLY A 189 7.57 0.49 -1.08
N LEU A 190 8.20 -0.41 -1.86
CA LEU A 190 7.50 -1.39 -2.70
C LEU A 190 7.23 -2.73 -2.00
N LEU A 191 7.86 -2.98 -0.85
CA LEU A 191 7.82 -4.27 -0.16
C LEU A 191 6.57 -4.41 0.72
N GLY A 192 5.63 -5.27 0.33
CA GLY A 192 4.39 -5.49 1.09
C GLY A 192 4.59 -5.99 2.53
N ASN A 193 5.67 -6.73 2.82
CA ASN A 193 5.98 -7.19 4.17
C ASN A 193 6.44 -6.06 5.12
N VAL A 194 6.85 -4.91 4.59
CA VAL A 194 7.31 -3.76 5.39
C VAL A 194 6.14 -3.02 6.04
N VAL A 195 4.92 -3.15 5.50
CA VAL A 195 3.74 -2.38 5.95
C VAL A 195 3.41 -2.66 7.42
N ALA A 196 3.39 -3.94 7.83
CA ALA A 196 3.13 -4.30 9.23
C ALA A 196 4.19 -3.71 10.18
N GLY A 197 5.46 -3.72 9.77
CA GLY A 197 6.56 -3.11 10.53
C GLY A 197 6.43 -1.59 10.64
N ARG A 198 5.98 -0.90 9.60
CA ARG A 198 5.72 0.56 9.64
C ARG A 198 4.58 0.90 10.59
N ILE A 199 3.49 0.14 10.57
CA ILE A 199 2.38 0.31 11.52
C ILE A 199 2.88 0.10 12.95
N ALA A 200 3.57 -1.02 13.21
CA ALA A 200 4.11 -1.33 14.51
C ALA A 200 5.05 -0.23 15.02
N ASN A 201 5.98 0.23 14.19
CA ASN A 201 6.89 1.31 14.54
C ASN A 201 6.15 2.64 14.78
N ARG A 202 5.15 2.98 13.95
CA ARG A 202 4.43 4.25 14.06
C ARG A 202 3.61 4.35 15.34
N PHE A 203 2.99 3.25 15.77
CA PHE A 203 2.11 3.20 16.95
C PHE A 203 2.79 2.62 18.19
N ASP A 204 4.11 2.34 18.10
CA ASP A 204 4.90 1.76 19.18
C ASP A 204 4.30 0.42 19.67
N LEU A 205 4.06 -0.50 18.75
CA LEU A 205 3.45 -1.81 19.02
C LEU A 205 4.49 -2.93 18.89
N GLY A 206 4.36 -3.94 19.76
CA GLY A 206 5.18 -5.15 19.79
C GLY A 206 6.31 -5.08 20.82
N GLU A 207 6.96 -6.21 21.07
CA GLU A 207 8.19 -6.24 21.86
C GLU A 207 9.20 -5.30 21.21
N SER A 208 9.67 -4.31 21.97
CA SER A 208 10.71 -3.40 21.52
C SER A 208 11.90 -4.22 21.03
N THR A 209 12.18 -4.21 19.73
CA THR A 209 13.53 -4.49 19.23
C THR A 209 14.45 -3.30 19.52
N GLN A 210 14.34 -2.68 20.70
CA GLN A 210 15.45 -1.94 21.27
C GLN A 210 16.33 -3.00 21.94
N PRO A 211 17.54 -3.29 21.44
CA PRO A 211 18.49 -4.02 22.25
C PRO A 211 18.67 -3.17 23.51
N SER A 212 18.42 -3.76 24.68
CA SER A 212 18.82 -3.16 25.94
C SER A 212 20.30 -2.82 25.82
N MET A 213 20.64 -1.54 25.65
CA MET A 213 22.01 -1.07 25.81
C MET A 213 22.34 -1.22 27.30
N GLN A 214 22.74 -2.42 27.70
CA GLN A 214 23.53 -2.55 28.92
C GLN A 214 24.87 -1.86 28.65
N PRO A 215 25.35 -0.98 29.55
CA PRO A 215 26.65 -0.37 29.37
C PRO A 215 27.72 -1.46 29.40
N VAL A 216 28.39 -1.66 28.26
CA VAL A 216 29.59 -2.49 28.18
C VAL A 216 30.67 -1.79 29.01
N ARG A 217 30.94 -2.29 30.21
CA ARG A 217 32.17 -1.95 30.93
C ARG A 217 33.32 -2.65 30.23
N LEU A 218 34.18 -1.88 29.57
CA LEU A 218 35.47 -2.36 29.11
C LEU A 218 36.38 -2.50 30.35
N HIS A 219 36.92 -3.70 30.53
CA HIS A 219 38.11 -3.96 31.33
C HIS A 219 39.32 -3.99 30.41
#